data_AF-A0A1J4SC81-F1
#
_entry.id   AF-A0A1J4SC81-F1
#
_cell.length_a   1.000
_cell.length_b   1.000
_cell.length_c   1.000
_cell.angle_alpha   90.00
_cell.angle_beta   90.00
_cell.angle_gamma   90.00
#
_symmetry.space_group_name_H-M   'P 1'
#
loop_
_entity.id
_entity.type
_entity.pdbx_description
1 polymer ?
#
loop_
_entity_poly.entity_id
_entity_poly.type
_entity_poly.pdbx_seq_one_letter_code
_entity_poly.pdbx_strand_id
1 'polypeptide(L)'
;MPSVKDMENIVDNVLSSYGARVQSIADTFDTTSQLLEGFQGFFLDTKQEREKVSAELRENLAKNEHLRKKDFDNMMQDILSTQDEREKEVRNLLKNYLNEQKEMVQVLREDLEKFKNSLAKGEVQRVREFQVLIKDILTKQDERKNEVTSKLKNFQKEQQEMAKILKGLLAKRRELRIKDFKSMLKEFRFQHKKRISHQEERKQEVRSMLEGFKKERMDSRFHGNPKRRVKWE
;
A
#
# COMPACT_ATOMS: atom_id res chain seq x y z
N MET A 1 15.57 36.64 -28.88
CA MET A 1 14.73 35.50 -29.30
C MET A 1 15.57 34.23 -29.20
N PRO A 2 15.06 33.12 -28.63
CA PRO A 2 15.79 31.86 -28.63
C PRO A 2 16.10 31.43 -30.07
N SER A 3 17.29 30.88 -30.32
CA SER A 3 17.68 30.46 -31.67
C SER A 3 16.90 29.21 -32.08
N VAL A 4 16.77 28.97 -33.39
CA VAL A 4 16.08 27.78 -33.92
C VAL A 4 16.69 26.48 -33.35
N LYS A 5 18.02 26.46 -33.14
CA LYS A 5 18.74 25.36 -32.49
C LYS A 5 18.36 25.17 -31.02
N ASP A 6 18.04 26.24 -30.30
CA ASP A 6 17.61 26.14 -28.90
C ASP A 6 16.21 25.52 -28.82
N MET A 7 15.34 25.80 -29.79
CA MET A 7 14.02 25.16 -29.87
C MET A 7 14.11 23.69 -30.24
N GLU A 8 14.93 23.31 -31.22
CA GLU A 8 15.15 21.90 -31.58
C GLU A 8 15.69 21.10 -30.38
N ASN A 9 16.69 21.62 -29.67
CA ASN A 9 17.23 20.98 -28.47
C ASN A 9 16.21 20.85 -27.33
N ILE A 10 15.28 21.81 -27.18
CA ILE A 10 14.20 21.72 -26.19
C ILE A 10 13.20 20.63 -26.61
N VAL A 11 12.83 20.57 -27.88
CA VAL A 11 11.89 19.57 -28.41
C VAL A 11 12.45 18.16 -28.25
N ASP A 12 13.71 17.93 -28.64
CA ASP A 12 14.35 16.61 -28.56
C ASP A 12 14.56 16.15 -27.11
N ASN A 13 14.96 17.07 -26.21
CA ASN A 13 15.04 16.75 -24.78
C ASN A 13 13.67 16.39 -24.21
N VAL A 14 12.60 17.05 -24.64
CA VAL A 14 11.26 16.75 -24.13
C VAL A 14 10.71 15.45 -24.72
N LEU A 15 10.89 15.19 -26.02
CA LEU A 15 10.49 13.92 -26.64
C LEU A 15 11.23 12.73 -26.03
N SER A 16 12.54 12.86 -25.83
CA SER A 16 13.36 11.82 -25.19
C SER A 16 12.95 11.60 -23.73
N SER A 17 12.73 12.69 -22.99
CA SER A 17 12.20 12.66 -21.62
C SER A 17 10.83 11.99 -21.57
N TYR A 18 9.95 12.24 -22.57
CA TYR A 18 8.63 11.66 -22.64
C TYR A 18 8.64 10.17 -23.00
N GLY A 19 9.44 9.75 -23.97
CA GLY A 19 9.63 8.34 -24.32
C GLY A 19 10.12 7.52 -23.14
N ALA A 20 11.13 8.03 -22.42
CA ALA A 20 11.63 7.40 -21.19
C ALA A 20 10.55 7.34 -20.09
N ARG A 21 9.62 8.31 -20.04
CA ARG A 21 8.54 8.35 -19.04
C ARG A 21 7.40 7.39 -19.36
N VAL A 22 6.98 7.29 -20.62
CA VAL A 22 6.00 6.28 -21.04
C VAL A 22 6.54 4.88 -20.79
N GLN A 23 7.83 4.66 -21.06
CA GLN A 23 8.50 3.41 -20.72
C GLN A 23 8.49 3.15 -19.21
N SER A 24 8.90 4.12 -18.39
CA SER A 24 8.88 3.98 -16.93
C SER A 24 7.48 3.66 -16.35
N ILE A 25 6.43 4.25 -16.94
CA ILE A 25 5.04 3.94 -16.58
C ILE A 25 4.67 2.51 -16.98
N ALA A 26 5.02 2.09 -18.19
CA ALA A 26 4.80 0.73 -18.65
C ALA A 26 5.54 -0.27 -17.74
N ASP A 27 6.80 -0.01 -17.43
CA ASP A 27 7.62 -0.80 -16.52
C ASP A 27 6.99 -0.85 -15.12
N THR A 28 6.37 0.24 -14.66
CA THR A 28 5.65 0.26 -13.37
C THR A 28 4.38 -0.59 -13.43
N PHE A 29 3.66 -0.58 -14.54
CA PHE A 29 2.49 -1.44 -14.76
C PHE A 29 2.87 -2.92 -14.77
N ASP A 30 3.94 -3.26 -15.47
CA ASP A 30 4.46 -4.62 -15.54
C ASP A 30 4.96 -5.07 -14.17
N THR A 31 5.71 -4.22 -13.46
CA THR A 31 6.17 -4.49 -12.09
C THR A 31 4.98 -4.68 -11.15
N THR A 32 3.93 -3.85 -11.25
CA THR A 32 2.75 -3.94 -10.40
C THR A 32 1.94 -5.21 -10.68
N SER A 33 1.82 -5.58 -11.96
CA SER A 33 1.15 -6.81 -12.40
C SER A 33 1.90 -8.06 -11.93
N GLN A 34 3.22 -8.09 -12.11
CA GLN A 34 4.08 -9.17 -11.60
C GLN A 34 4.01 -9.30 -10.09
N LEU A 35 3.99 -8.17 -9.38
CA LEU A 35 3.85 -8.15 -7.93
C LEU A 35 2.47 -8.66 -7.50
N LEU A 36 1.39 -8.27 -8.18
CA LEU A 36 0.04 -8.83 -7.93
C LEU A 36 0.00 -10.34 -8.13
N GLU A 37 0.53 -10.85 -9.24
CA GLU A 37 0.57 -12.28 -9.55
C GLU A 37 1.41 -13.06 -8.54
N GLY A 38 2.61 -12.57 -8.24
CA GLY A 38 3.49 -13.18 -7.24
C GLY A 38 2.86 -13.24 -5.86
N PHE A 39 2.15 -12.18 -5.44
CA PHE A 39 1.41 -12.19 -4.18
C PHE A 39 0.21 -13.13 -4.21
N GLN A 40 -0.50 -13.24 -5.33
CA GLN A 40 -1.62 -14.15 -5.46
C GLN A 40 -1.19 -15.61 -5.31
N GLY A 41 -0.07 -16.01 -5.92
CA GLY A 41 0.53 -17.33 -5.70
C GLY A 41 0.93 -17.53 -4.24
N PHE A 42 1.63 -16.55 -3.65
CA PHE A 42 2.04 -16.59 -2.25
C PHE A 42 0.87 -16.75 -1.27
N PHE A 43 -0.26 -16.06 -1.50
CA PHE A 43 -1.47 -16.21 -0.67
C PHE A 43 -2.03 -17.62 -0.73
N LEU A 44 -2.07 -18.22 -1.93
CA LEU A 44 -2.62 -19.55 -2.11
C LEU A 44 -1.73 -20.59 -1.41
N ASP A 45 -0.42 -20.50 -1.64
CA ASP A 45 0.57 -21.42 -1.07
C ASP A 45 0.57 -21.35 0.47
N THR A 46 0.62 -20.14 1.03
CA THR A 46 0.64 -19.96 2.48
C THR A 46 -0.66 -20.41 3.15
N LYS A 47 -1.81 -20.15 2.51
CA LYS A 47 -3.10 -20.63 3.01
C LYS A 47 -3.16 -22.16 3.01
N GLN A 48 -2.76 -22.80 1.92
CA GLN A 48 -2.77 -24.26 1.80
C GLN A 48 -1.80 -24.92 2.80
N GLU A 49 -0.61 -24.34 2.97
CA GLU A 49 0.36 -24.80 3.97
C GLU A 49 -0.20 -24.66 5.40
N ARG A 50 -0.82 -23.53 5.72
CA ARG A 50 -1.46 -23.28 7.02
C ARG A 50 -2.59 -24.28 7.29
N GLU A 51 -3.43 -24.55 6.31
CA GLU A 51 -4.53 -25.52 6.43
C GLU A 51 -3.99 -26.94 6.69
N LYS A 52 -2.97 -27.37 5.94
CA LYS A 52 -2.31 -28.66 6.14
C LYS A 52 -1.72 -28.79 7.54
N VAL A 53 -0.93 -27.80 7.97
CA VAL A 53 -0.30 -27.78 9.29
C VAL A 53 -1.34 -27.76 10.42
N SER A 54 -2.42 -26.99 10.24
CA SER A 54 -3.53 -26.94 11.19
C SER A 54 -4.25 -28.29 11.32
N ALA A 55 -4.51 -28.97 10.20
CA ALA A 55 -5.11 -30.30 10.20
C ALA A 55 -4.22 -31.33 10.92
N GLU A 56 -2.90 -31.31 10.69
CA GLU A 56 -1.96 -32.17 11.40
C GLU A 56 -1.93 -31.88 12.91
N LEU A 57 -1.95 -30.61 13.33
CA LEU A 57 -2.00 -30.21 14.74
C LEU A 57 -3.29 -30.71 15.40
N ARG A 58 -4.42 -30.56 14.71
CA ARG A 58 -5.73 -31.03 15.15
C ARG A 58 -5.73 -32.53 15.39
N GLU A 59 -5.20 -33.32 14.46
CA GLU A 59 -5.12 -34.77 14.60
C GLU A 59 -4.17 -35.19 15.72
N ASN A 60 -3.01 -34.54 15.86
CA ASN A 60 -2.04 -34.87 16.93
C ASN A 60 -2.62 -34.57 18.33
N LEU A 61 -3.28 -33.42 18.51
CA LEU A 61 -3.90 -33.07 19.79
C LEU A 61 -5.09 -33.98 20.14
N ALA A 62 -5.85 -34.41 19.14
CA ALA A 62 -6.95 -35.36 19.33
C ALA A 62 -6.44 -36.76 19.70
N LYS A 63 -5.40 -37.25 19.01
CA LYS A 63 -4.77 -38.57 19.28
C LYS A 63 -4.14 -38.66 20.66
N ASN A 64 -3.58 -37.56 21.16
CA ASN A 64 -3.01 -37.50 22.51
C ASN A 64 -4.07 -37.28 23.60
N GLU A 65 -5.37 -37.35 23.27
CA GLU A 65 -6.52 -37.09 24.17
C GLU A 65 -6.47 -35.72 24.85
N HIS A 66 -5.70 -34.78 24.30
CA HIS A 66 -5.44 -33.48 24.92
C HIS A 66 -6.48 -32.42 24.53
N LEU A 67 -7.15 -32.57 23.39
CA LEU A 67 -8.14 -31.59 22.92
C LEU A 67 -9.14 -32.21 21.96
N ARG A 68 -10.43 -31.98 22.19
CA ARG A 68 -11.47 -32.37 21.23
C ARG A 68 -11.34 -31.53 19.96
N LYS A 69 -11.59 -32.15 18.80
CA LYS A 69 -11.55 -31.49 17.50
C LYS A 69 -12.37 -30.19 17.46
N LYS A 70 -13.57 -30.17 18.04
CA LYS A 70 -14.43 -28.98 18.14
C LYS A 70 -13.79 -27.85 18.96
N ASP A 71 -13.14 -28.17 20.07
CA ASP A 71 -12.48 -27.17 20.92
C ASP A 71 -11.25 -26.59 20.20
N PHE A 72 -10.53 -27.40 19.44
CA PHE A 72 -9.45 -26.94 18.56
C PHE A 72 -9.97 -25.99 17.49
N ASP A 73 -11.04 -26.35 16.79
CA ASP A 73 -11.62 -25.53 15.72
C ASP A 73 -12.06 -24.16 16.25
N ASN A 74 -12.76 -24.13 17.39
CA ASN A 74 -13.16 -22.90 18.07
C ASN A 74 -11.94 -22.03 18.45
N MET A 75 -10.85 -22.65 18.91
CA MET A 75 -9.62 -21.93 19.27
C MET A 75 -8.89 -21.37 18.05
N MET A 76 -8.90 -22.09 16.92
CA MET A 76 -8.25 -21.66 15.68
C MET A 76 -9.08 -20.63 14.91
N GLN A 77 -10.40 -20.58 15.11
CA GLN A 77 -11.29 -19.67 14.40
C GLN A 77 -10.82 -18.22 14.48
N ASP A 78 -10.45 -17.72 15.66
CA ASP A 78 -9.94 -16.36 15.83
C ASP A 78 -8.71 -16.07 14.96
N ILE A 79 -7.80 -17.04 14.88
CA ILE A 79 -6.58 -16.93 14.06
C ILE A 79 -6.96 -16.89 12.59
N LEU A 80 -7.78 -17.84 12.14
CA LEU A 80 -8.18 -17.95 10.74
C LEU A 80 -8.93 -16.71 10.27
N SER A 81 -9.90 -16.22 11.06
CA SER A 81 -10.63 -14.99 10.75
C SER A 81 -9.70 -13.78 10.70
N THR A 82 -8.78 -13.65 11.65
CA THR A 82 -7.76 -12.59 11.63
C THR A 82 -6.90 -12.67 10.35
N GLN A 83 -6.48 -13.85 9.96
CA GLN A 83 -5.67 -14.02 8.75
C GLN A 83 -6.46 -13.67 7.49
N ASP A 84 -7.71 -14.13 7.37
CA ASP A 84 -8.59 -13.80 6.25
C ASP A 84 -8.85 -12.28 6.14
N GLU A 85 -9.05 -11.60 7.27
CA GLU A 85 -9.19 -10.14 7.30
C GLU A 85 -7.92 -9.45 6.79
N ARG A 86 -6.73 -9.93 7.19
CA ARG A 86 -5.47 -9.35 6.73
C ARG A 86 -5.20 -9.62 5.26
N GLU A 87 -5.52 -10.82 4.78
CA GLU A 87 -5.46 -11.15 3.36
C GLU A 87 -6.39 -10.21 2.55
N LYS A 88 -7.61 -9.93 3.04
CA LYS A 88 -8.54 -8.96 2.43
C LYS A 88 -7.98 -7.54 2.43
N GLU A 89 -7.41 -7.08 3.54
CA GLU A 89 -6.81 -5.74 3.63
C GLU A 89 -5.67 -5.56 2.62
N VAL A 90 -4.80 -6.57 2.46
CA VAL A 90 -3.71 -6.52 1.49
C VAL A 90 -4.23 -6.56 0.06
N ARG A 91 -5.23 -7.40 -0.24
CA ARG A 91 -5.89 -7.41 -1.56
C ARG A 91 -6.51 -6.05 -1.90
N ASN A 92 -7.15 -5.40 -0.93
CA ASN A 92 -7.70 -4.06 -1.11
C ASN A 92 -6.60 -3.01 -1.31
N LEU A 93 -5.50 -3.07 -0.56
CA LEU A 93 -4.35 -2.19 -0.75
C LEU A 93 -3.80 -2.29 -2.17
N LEU A 94 -3.60 -3.52 -2.65
CA LEU A 94 -3.09 -3.81 -3.99
C LEU A 94 -4.06 -3.33 -5.09
N LYS A 95 -5.37 -3.58 -4.92
CA LYS A 95 -6.40 -3.10 -5.84
C LYS A 95 -6.44 -1.57 -5.92
N ASN A 96 -6.37 -0.90 -4.78
CA ASN A 96 -6.37 0.56 -4.71
C ASN A 96 -5.11 1.13 -5.37
N TYR A 97 -3.95 0.55 -5.09
CA TYR A 97 -2.70 0.95 -5.75
C TYR A 97 -2.79 0.81 -7.28
N LEU A 98 -3.35 -0.29 -7.79
CA LEU A 98 -3.54 -0.48 -9.23
C LEU A 98 -4.48 0.57 -9.83
N ASN A 99 -5.57 0.91 -9.14
CA ASN A 99 -6.48 1.95 -9.58
C ASN A 99 -5.79 3.32 -9.61
N GLU A 100 -5.02 3.65 -8.56
CA GLU A 100 -4.21 4.88 -8.51
C GLU A 100 -3.21 4.96 -9.68
N GLN A 101 -2.55 3.84 -10.03
CA GLN A 101 -1.67 3.80 -11.21
C GLN A 101 -2.44 4.03 -12.52
N LYS A 102 -3.64 3.46 -12.67
CA LYS A 102 -4.49 3.69 -13.86
C LYS A 102 -4.91 5.16 -14.00
N GLU A 103 -5.37 5.76 -12.91
CA GLU A 103 -5.75 7.18 -12.88
C GLU A 103 -4.56 8.08 -13.21
N MET A 104 -3.39 7.80 -12.63
CA MET A 104 -2.16 8.54 -12.90
C MET A 104 -1.77 8.49 -14.38
N VAL A 105 -1.88 7.32 -15.02
CA VAL A 105 -1.60 7.18 -16.46
C VAL A 105 -2.58 7.98 -17.30
N GLN A 106 -3.86 8.00 -16.93
CA GLN A 106 -4.84 8.81 -17.63
C GLN A 106 -4.49 10.31 -17.53
N VAL A 107 -4.18 10.80 -16.32
CA VAL A 107 -3.78 12.20 -16.10
C VAL A 107 -2.53 12.55 -16.92
N LEU A 108 -1.52 11.68 -16.94
CA LEU A 108 -0.30 11.91 -17.71
C LEU A 108 -0.55 11.95 -19.23
N ARG A 109 -1.48 11.13 -19.74
CA ARG A 109 -1.89 11.17 -21.15
C ARG A 109 -2.61 12.48 -21.49
N GLU A 110 -3.54 12.93 -20.65
CA GLU A 110 -4.26 14.19 -20.85
C GLU A 110 -3.31 15.39 -20.79
N ASP A 111 -2.39 15.41 -19.83
CA ASP A 111 -1.45 16.49 -19.68
C ASP A 111 -0.38 16.50 -20.79
N LEU A 112 -0.05 15.34 -21.37
CA LEU A 112 0.76 15.27 -22.60
C LEU A 112 0.07 15.98 -23.76
N GLU A 113 -1.21 15.71 -23.99
CA GLU A 113 -1.91 16.33 -25.12
C GLU A 113 -1.97 17.86 -24.95
N LYS A 114 -2.15 18.35 -23.71
CA LYS A 114 -2.01 19.78 -23.40
C LYS A 114 -0.59 20.28 -23.68
N PHE A 115 0.42 19.52 -23.29
CA PHE A 115 1.82 19.85 -23.53
C PHE A 115 2.14 19.98 -25.02
N LYS A 116 1.74 19.00 -25.85
CA LYS A 116 1.92 19.06 -27.32
C LYS A 116 1.29 20.31 -27.92
N ASN A 117 0.08 20.65 -27.48
CA ASN A 117 -0.63 21.84 -27.93
C ASN A 117 0.09 23.14 -27.52
N SER A 118 0.60 23.22 -26.29
CA SER A 118 1.39 24.37 -25.83
C SER A 118 2.72 24.50 -26.55
N LEU A 119 3.37 23.38 -26.86
CA LEU A 119 4.62 23.36 -27.63
C LEU A 119 4.38 23.88 -29.06
N ALA A 120 3.33 23.41 -29.74
CA ALA A 120 2.96 23.88 -31.08
C ALA A 120 2.64 25.39 -31.12
N LYS A 121 2.19 25.95 -30.00
CA LYS A 121 1.92 27.40 -29.83
C LYS A 121 3.14 28.21 -29.38
N GLY A 122 4.28 27.57 -29.10
CA GLY A 122 5.49 28.25 -28.59
C GLY A 122 5.39 28.75 -27.15
N GLU A 123 4.49 28.17 -26.33
CA GLU A 123 4.25 28.60 -24.94
C GLU A 123 5.32 28.04 -23.97
N VAL A 124 6.55 28.56 -24.05
CA VAL A 124 7.73 28.08 -23.29
C VAL A 124 7.50 28.00 -21.77
N GLN A 125 6.73 28.92 -21.20
CA GLN A 125 6.45 28.93 -19.76
C GLN A 125 5.62 27.71 -19.33
N ARG A 126 4.59 27.35 -20.10
CA ARG A 126 3.76 26.15 -19.83
C ARG A 126 4.56 24.87 -19.96
N VAL A 127 5.50 24.83 -20.89
CA VAL A 127 6.45 23.71 -21.03
C VAL A 127 7.26 23.49 -19.75
N ARG A 128 7.74 24.56 -19.10
CA ARG A 128 8.47 24.45 -17.83
C ARG A 128 7.59 24.00 -16.68
N GLU A 129 6.38 24.54 -16.57
CA GLU A 129 5.40 24.15 -15.54
C GLU A 129 5.05 22.66 -15.65
N PHE A 130 4.89 22.17 -16.88
CA PHE A 130 4.66 20.75 -17.14
C PHE A 130 5.83 19.86 -16.68
N GLN A 131 7.07 20.32 -16.84
CA GLN A 131 8.24 19.58 -16.35
C GLN A 131 8.24 19.45 -14.82
N VAL A 132 7.83 20.50 -14.10
CA VAL A 132 7.71 20.48 -12.63
C VAL A 132 6.60 19.52 -12.21
N LEU A 133 5.42 19.61 -12.82
CA LEU A 133 4.28 18.75 -12.53
C LEU A 133 4.63 17.26 -12.69
N ILE A 134 5.36 16.90 -13.75
CA ILE A 134 5.78 15.50 -13.92
C ILE A 134 6.75 15.04 -12.84
N LYS A 135 7.73 15.87 -12.44
CA LYS A 135 8.66 15.50 -11.36
C LYS A 135 7.91 15.22 -10.05
N ASP A 136 6.90 16.02 -9.75
CA ASP A 136 6.06 15.84 -8.56
C ASP A 136 5.26 14.54 -8.63
N ILE A 137 4.69 14.21 -9.80
CA ILE A 137 3.96 12.95 -10.01
C ILE A 137 4.88 11.75 -9.78
N LEU A 138 6.09 11.78 -10.34
CA LEU A 138 7.06 10.68 -10.21
C LEU A 138 7.50 10.48 -8.75
N THR A 139 7.73 11.57 -8.03
CA THR A 139 8.13 11.51 -6.63
C THR A 139 7.03 10.85 -5.79
N LYS A 140 5.78 11.27 -5.98
CA LYS A 140 4.62 10.67 -5.32
C LYS A 140 4.43 9.19 -5.69
N GLN A 141 4.69 8.84 -6.95
CA GLN A 141 4.60 7.45 -7.43
C GLN A 141 5.61 6.55 -6.71
N ASP A 142 6.85 6.99 -6.57
CA ASP A 142 7.91 6.23 -5.90
C ASP A 142 7.64 6.10 -4.39
N GLU A 143 7.25 7.19 -3.73
CA GLU A 143 6.83 7.18 -2.32
C GLU A 143 5.70 6.16 -2.10
N ARG A 144 4.69 6.17 -2.96
CA ARG A 144 3.55 5.25 -2.89
C ARG A 144 3.97 3.80 -3.13
N LYS A 145 4.81 3.55 -4.13
CA LYS A 145 5.37 2.22 -4.41
C LYS A 145 6.12 1.67 -3.19
N ASN A 146 6.95 2.50 -2.56
CA ASN A 146 7.72 2.14 -1.38
C ASN A 146 6.81 1.82 -0.18
N GLU A 147 5.75 2.62 0.03
CA GLU A 147 4.75 2.38 1.07
C GLU A 147 4.07 1.01 0.89
N VAL A 148 3.57 0.74 -0.32
CA VAL A 148 2.87 -0.52 -0.64
C VAL A 148 3.84 -1.70 -0.48
N THR A 149 5.05 -1.60 -1.02
CA THR A 149 6.09 -2.64 -0.90
C THR A 149 6.42 -2.94 0.56
N SER A 150 6.54 -1.91 1.40
CA SER A 150 6.82 -2.07 2.83
C SER A 150 5.68 -2.81 3.55
N LYS A 151 4.42 -2.43 3.30
CA LYS A 151 3.25 -3.11 3.87
C LYS A 151 3.17 -4.58 3.47
N LEU A 152 3.49 -4.88 2.22
CA LEU A 152 3.53 -6.24 1.68
C LEU A 152 4.63 -7.09 2.31
N LYS A 153 5.84 -6.57 2.46
CA LYS A 153 6.94 -7.25 3.16
C LYS A 153 6.59 -7.54 4.61
N ASN A 154 5.94 -6.59 5.30
CA ASN A 154 5.49 -6.79 6.67
C ASN A 154 4.47 -7.92 6.76
N PHE A 155 3.48 -7.94 5.85
CA PHE A 155 2.51 -9.04 5.79
C PHE A 155 3.17 -10.40 5.52
N GLN A 156 4.11 -10.46 4.57
CA GLN A 156 4.85 -11.69 4.27
C GLN A 156 5.60 -12.20 5.50
N LYS A 157 6.26 -11.30 6.26
CA LYS A 157 6.93 -11.63 7.51
C LYS A 157 5.94 -12.16 8.56
N GLU A 158 4.79 -11.52 8.72
CA GLU A 158 3.71 -12.00 9.62
C GLU A 158 3.27 -13.43 9.26
N GLN A 159 3.09 -13.74 7.97
CA GLN A 159 2.75 -15.11 7.51
C GLN A 159 3.87 -16.12 7.82
N GLN A 160 5.12 -15.75 7.56
CA GLN A 160 6.26 -16.63 7.81
C GLN A 160 6.46 -16.91 9.30
N GLU A 161 6.29 -15.91 10.15
CA GLU A 161 6.35 -16.07 11.61
C GLU A 161 5.24 -16.99 12.11
N MET A 162 4.01 -16.82 11.62
CA MET A 162 2.89 -17.72 11.92
C MET A 162 3.18 -19.15 11.49
N ALA A 163 3.62 -19.36 10.24
CA ALA A 163 3.96 -20.67 9.72
C ALA A 163 5.08 -21.33 10.56
N LYS A 164 6.11 -20.56 10.93
CA LYS A 164 7.21 -21.03 11.80
C LYS A 164 6.70 -21.47 13.17
N ILE A 165 5.82 -20.69 13.80
CA ILE A 165 5.23 -21.01 15.10
C ILE A 165 4.42 -22.31 15.01
N LEU A 166 3.55 -22.45 13.99
CA LEU A 166 2.74 -23.65 13.81
C LEU A 166 3.60 -24.90 13.53
N LYS A 167 4.61 -24.77 12.66
CA LYS A 167 5.60 -25.84 12.40
C LYS A 167 6.39 -26.22 13.66
N GLY A 168 6.76 -25.24 14.48
CA GLY A 168 7.43 -25.48 15.75
C GLY A 168 6.58 -26.27 16.74
N LEU A 169 5.25 -26.03 16.76
CA LEU A 169 4.33 -26.85 17.54
C LEU A 169 4.22 -28.28 16.98
N LEU A 170 4.15 -28.43 15.65
CA LEU A 170 4.13 -29.76 15.01
C LEU A 170 5.39 -30.57 15.30
N ALA A 171 6.55 -29.93 15.32
CA ALA A 171 7.82 -30.60 15.58
C ALA A 171 7.85 -31.30 16.96
N LYS A 172 7.09 -30.81 17.94
CA LYS A 172 6.95 -31.44 19.26
C LYS A 172 6.18 -32.76 19.22
N ARG A 173 5.43 -33.05 18.15
CA ARG A 173 4.67 -34.31 17.92
C ARG A 173 3.95 -34.84 19.17
N ARG A 174 4.52 -35.89 19.81
CA ARG A 174 3.95 -36.58 20.97
C ARG A 174 4.05 -35.79 22.27
N GLU A 175 4.96 -34.83 22.34
CA GLU A 175 5.14 -33.94 23.50
C GLU A 175 4.27 -32.69 23.42
N LEU A 176 3.53 -32.51 22.32
CA LEU A 176 2.65 -31.37 22.13
C LEU A 176 1.50 -31.42 23.15
N ARG A 177 1.56 -30.54 24.15
CA ARG A 177 0.51 -30.41 25.15
C ARG A 177 -0.45 -29.29 24.76
N ILE A 178 -1.69 -29.38 25.24
CA ILE A 178 -2.67 -28.29 25.12
C ILE A 178 -2.14 -26.95 25.65
N LYS A 179 -1.25 -26.97 26.67
CA LYS A 179 -0.64 -25.77 27.24
C LYS A 179 0.25 -25.05 26.21
N ASP A 180 1.03 -25.77 25.41
CA ASP A 180 1.86 -25.17 24.35
C ASP A 180 1.00 -24.46 23.31
N PHE A 181 -0.07 -25.13 22.87
CA PHE A 181 -1.04 -24.56 21.93
C PHE A 181 -1.71 -23.30 22.50
N LYS A 182 -2.20 -23.34 23.75
CA LYS A 182 -2.79 -22.18 24.42
C LYS A 182 -1.81 -21.01 24.58
N SER A 183 -0.54 -21.28 24.86
CA SER A 183 0.49 -20.25 24.94
C SER A 183 0.70 -19.56 23.59
N MET A 184 0.73 -20.34 22.49
CA MET A 184 0.79 -19.80 21.13
C MET A 184 -0.42 -18.90 20.82
N LEU A 185 -1.64 -19.33 21.15
CA LEU A 185 -2.84 -18.51 20.93
C LEU A 185 -2.78 -17.18 21.69
N LYS A 186 -2.27 -17.20 22.92
CA LYS A 186 -2.10 -15.98 23.72
C LYS A 186 -1.11 -15.02 23.08
N GLU A 187 0.03 -15.52 22.63
CA GLU A 187 1.03 -14.71 21.93
C GLU A 187 0.45 -14.10 20.65
N PHE A 188 -0.26 -14.89 19.85
CA PHE A 188 -0.90 -14.39 18.64
C PHE A 188 -1.90 -13.26 18.94
N ARG A 189 -2.79 -13.47 19.93
CA ARG A 189 -3.77 -12.45 20.34
C ARG A 189 -3.09 -11.19 20.85
N PHE A 190 -1.97 -11.32 21.57
CA PHE A 190 -1.19 -10.18 22.05
C PHE A 190 -0.61 -9.37 20.88
N GLN A 191 0.05 -10.03 19.93
CA GLN A 191 0.61 -9.38 18.74
C GLN A 191 -0.48 -8.70 17.90
N HIS A 192 -1.61 -9.37 17.71
CA HIS A 192 -2.74 -8.82 16.98
C HIS A 192 -3.32 -7.57 17.66
N LYS A 193 -3.52 -7.59 18.99
CA LYS A 193 -4.00 -6.42 19.75
C LYS A 193 -3.03 -5.25 19.68
N LYS A 194 -1.73 -5.51 19.85
CA LYS A 194 -0.68 -4.48 19.78
C LYS A 194 -0.72 -3.75 18.43
N ARG A 195 -0.88 -4.51 17.36
CA ARG A 195 -1.02 -3.99 16.00
C ARG A 195 -2.27 -3.14 15.81
N ILE A 196 -3.43 -3.60 16.28
CA ILE A 196 -4.68 -2.81 16.21
C ILE A 196 -4.52 -1.48 16.96
N SER A 197 -3.95 -1.52 18.17
CA SER A 197 -3.68 -0.29 18.95
C SER A 197 -2.84 0.69 18.16
N HIS A 198 -1.72 0.22 17.59
CA HIS A 198 -0.83 1.06 16.82
C HIS A 198 -1.51 1.66 15.56
N GLN A 199 -2.37 0.88 14.89
CA GLN A 199 -3.13 1.39 13.75
C GLN A 199 -4.14 2.47 14.17
N GLU A 200 -4.80 2.29 15.31
CA GLU A 200 -5.78 3.27 15.81
C GLU A 200 -5.11 4.56 16.30
N GLU A 201 -3.96 4.44 16.97
CA GLU A 201 -3.11 5.58 17.35
C GLU A 201 -2.73 6.42 16.14
N ARG A 202 -2.24 5.79 15.07
CA ARG A 202 -1.90 6.49 13.81
C ARG A 202 -3.12 7.15 13.17
N LYS A 203 -4.28 6.50 13.17
CA LYS A 203 -5.52 7.11 12.66
C LYS A 203 -5.93 8.32 13.49
N GLN A 204 -5.75 8.26 14.81
CA GLN A 204 -6.07 9.37 15.69
C GLN A 204 -5.12 10.55 15.45
N GLU A 205 -3.82 10.29 15.32
CA GLU A 205 -2.81 11.29 14.99
C GLU A 205 -3.14 12.02 13.67
N VAL A 206 -3.46 11.26 12.61
CA VAL A 206 -3.88 11.82 11.32
C VAL A 206 -5.15 12.66 11.46
N ARG A 207 -6.15 12.20 12.22
CA ARG A 207 -7.36 12.98 12.49
C ARG A 207 -7.03 14.32 13.17
N SER A 208 -6.21 14.30 14.22
CA SER A 208 -5.80 15.51 14.93
C SER A 208 -5.01 16.47 14.04
N MET A 209 -4.11 15.98 13.19
CA MET A 209 -3.41 16.82 12.20
C MET A 209 -4.38 17.49 11.21
N LEU A 210 -5.34 16.73 10.68
CA LEU A 210 -6.33 17.26 9.74
C LEU A 210 -7.25 18.30 10.38
N GLU A 211 -7.63 18.10 11.64
CA GLU A 211 -8.39 19.08 12.42
C GLU A 211 -7.59 20.37 12.65
N GLY A 212 -6.30 20.25 12.95
CA GLY A 212 -5.37 21.38 13.04
C GLY A 212 -5.32 22.19 11.75
N PHE A 213 -5.07 21.53 10.61
CA PHE A 213 -5.06 22.20 9.31
C PHE A 213 -6.41 22.83 8.93
N LYS A 214 -7.53 22.22 9.36
CA LYS A 214 -8.86 22.78 9.12
C LYS A 214 -9.05 24.07 9.93
N LYS A 215 -8.60 24.09 11.19
CA LYS A 215 -8.67 25.26 12.06
C LYS A 215 -7.83 26.42 11.52
N GLU A 216 -6.56 26.16 11.18
CA GLU A 216 -5.66 27.16 10.57
C GLU A 216 -6.25 27.79 9.30
N ARG A 217 -6.87 26.98 8.44
CA ARG A 217 -7.55 27.46 7.22
C ARG A 217 -8.76 28.34 7.52
N MET A 218 -9.50 28.06 8.59
CA MET A 218 -10.63 28.90 9.00
C MET A 218 -10.12 30.22 9.57
N ASP A 219 -9.16 30.20 10.48
CA ASP A 219 -8.61 31.39 11.13
C ASP A 219 -7.96 32.34 10.10
N SER A 220 -7.25 31.80 9.10
CA SER A 220 -6.65 32.57 8.00
C SER A 220 -7.69 33.27 7.11
N ARG A 221 -8.90 32.72 6.97
CA ARG A 221 -10.00 33.35 6.23
C ARG A 221 -10.65 34.49 7.02
N PHE A 222 -10.70 34.39 8.35
CA PHE A 222 -11.27 35.44 9.20
C PHE A 222 -10.33 36.63 9.44
N HIS A 223 -9.01 36.42 9.32
CA HIS A 223 -8.00 37.48 9.53
C HIS A 223 -7.46 38.07 8.21
N GLY A 224 -8.00 37.67 7.05
CA GLY A 224 -7.69 38.22 5.74
C GLY A 224 -8.28 39.61 5.47
N ASN A 225 -7.62 40.65 6.00
CA ASN A 225 -7.58 42.06 5.59
C ASN A 225 -8.87 42.74 5.00
N PRO A 226 -9.58 43.59 5.77
CA PRO A 226 -10.73 44.38 5.30
C PRO A 226 -10.42 45.52 4.30
N LYS A 227 -9.15 45.75 3.93
CA LYS A 227 -8.75 46.95 3.16
C LYS A 227 -8.62 46.71 1.66
N ARG A 228 -9.72 46.40 0.97
CA ARG A 228 -9.89 46.69 -0.47
C ARG A 228 -11.36 46.99 -0.81
N ARG A 229 -11.96 47.98 -0.16
CA ARG A 229 -13.05 48.76 -0.79
C ARG A 229 -12.40 49.94 -1.49
N VAL A 230 -12.12 49.76 -2.78
CA VAL A 230 -11.82 50.88 -3.67
C VAL A 230 -13.10 51.70 -3.76
N LYS A 231 -13.07 52.93 -3.22
CA LYS A 231 -14.07 53.94 -3.52
C LYS A 231 -13.86 54.34 -4.98
N TRP A 232 -14.90 54.15 -5.79
CA TRP A 232 -15.01 54.82 -7.07
C TRP A 232 -15.60 56.20 -6.78
N GLU A 233 -14.79 57.23 -6.99
CA GLU A 233 -15.23 58.62 -7.19
C GLU A 233 -15.14 58.92 -8.69
#